data_AF-Q9ZG47-F1
#
_entry.id   AF-Q9ZG47-F1
#
_cell.length_a   1.000
_cell.length_b   1.000
_cell.length_c   1.000
_cell.angle_alpha   90.00
_cell.angle_beta   90.00
_cell.angle_gamma   90.00
#
_symmetry.space_group_name_H-M   'P 1'
#
loop_
_entity.id
_entity.type
_entity.pdbx_description
1 polymer ?
#
loop_
_entity_poly.entity_id
_entity_poly.type
_entity_poly.pdbx_seq_one_letter_code
_entity_poly.pdbx_strand_id
1 'polypeptide(L)'
;DQIVAIAPEHLVDETVFLTEHPFVISAQFDPAFCSLPKELLIAEMIQHQRYFPTQNMQGEITNRFLIVCDNSPTDSIVEGNEKALAPRLTDGN
;
A
#
# COMPACT_ATOMS: atom_id res chain seq x y z
N ASP A 1 0.89 -7.16 16.22
CA ASP A 1 2.09 -6.31 16.15
C ASP A 1 1.73 -4.90 15.70
N GLN A 2 2.46 -3.89 16.17
CA GLN A 2 2.28 -2.51 15.71
C GLN A 2 2.92 -2.34 14.33
N ILE A 3 2.18 -1.75 13.40
CA ILE A 3 2.64 -1.39 12.06
C ILE A 3 2.53 0.12 11.88
N VAL A 4 3.42 0.68 11.06
CA VAL A 4 3.46 2.11 10.72
C VAL A 4 3.45 2.24 9.20
N ALA A 5 2.63 3.14 8.67
CA ALA A 5 2.63 3.47 7.26
C ALA A 5 3.87 4.28 6.87
N ILE A 6 4.46 3.94 5.74
CA ILE A 6 5.47 4.73 5.06
C ILE A 6 4.71 5.77 4.23
N ALA A 7 4.72 7.01 4.70
CA ALA A 7 3.94 8.12 4.15
C ALA A 7 4.85 9.30 3.82
N PRO A 8 5.53 9.29 2.66
CA PRO A 8 6.24 10.47 2.18
C PRO A 8 5.29 11.67 2.06
N GLU A 9 5.77 12.87 2.37
CA GLU A 9 4.95 14.09 2.38
C GLU A 9 4.19 14.31 1.07
N HIS A 10 4.86 14.17 -0.07
CA HIS A 10 4.22 14.32 -1.39
C HIS A 10 3.05 13.35 -1.63
N LEU A 11 3.14 12.12 -1.11
CA LEU A 11 2.07 11.13 -1.27
C LEU A 11 0.85 11.53 -0.43
N VAL A 12 1.09 12.02 0.80
CA VAL A 12 0.02 12.54 1.66
C VAL A 12 -0.66 13.73 0.99
N ASP A 13 0.11 14.69 0.48
CA ASP A 13 -0.42 15.88 -0.19
C ASP A 13 -1.26 15.52 -1.42
N GLU A 14 -0.77 14.60 -2.27
CA GLU A 14 -1.52 14.10 -3.41
C GLU A 14 -2.83 13.42 -2.98
N THR A 15 -2.78 12.57 -1.96
CA THR A 15 -3.98 11.89 -1.45
C THR A 15 -5.01 12.86 -0.89
N VAL A 16 -4.55 13.88 -0.13
CA VAL A 16 -5.43 14.95 0.38
C VAL A 16 -6.08 15.71 -0.77
N PHE A 17 -5.34 15.99 -1.85
CA PHE A 17 -5.89 16.68 -3.01
C PHE A 17 -6.93 15.84 -3.80
N LEU A 18 -6.83 14.52 -3.73
CA LEU A 18 -7.67 13.59 -4.49
C LEU A 18 -8.93 13.10 -3.75
N THR A 19 -9.10 13.47 -2.48
CA THR A 19 -10.20 12.95 -1.63
C THR A 19 -10.89 14.05 -0.86
N GLU A 20 -12.23 13.98 -0.77
CA GLU A 20 -13.03 14.93 0.01
C GLU A 20 -13.47 14.32 1.35
N HIS A 21 -13.77 13.02 1.35
CA HIS A 21 -14.24 12.23 2.47
C HIS A 21 -13.48 10.89 2.55
N PRO A 22 -12.19 10.92 2.94
CA PRO A 22 -11.32 9.75 2.83
C PRO A 22 -11.68 8.65 3.81
N PHE A 23 -11.69 7.43 3.30
CA PHE A 23 -11.61 6.20 4.06
C PHE A 23 -10.22 5.58 3.92
N VAL A 24 -9.69 5.04 5.02
CA VAL A 24 -8.42 4.31 5.04
C VAL A 24 -8.71 2.82 5.21
N ILE A 25 -8.19 2.02 4.28
CA ILE A 25 -8.41 0.58 4.24
C ILE A 25 -7.06 -0.14 4.32
N SER A 26 -6.96 -1.19 5.14
CA SER A 26 -5.80 -2.09 5.13
C SER A 26 -6.05 -3.26 4.20
N ALA A 27 -5.11 -3.50 3.29
CA ALA A 27 -5.07 -4.64 2.40
C ALA A 27 -3.75 -5.40 2.57
N GLN A 28 -3.65 -6.59 1.97
CA GLN A 28 -2.47 -7.43 2.08
C GLN A 28 -2.07 -8.06 0.74
N PHE A 29 -0.78 -8.35 0.59
CA PHE A 29 -0.25 -9.13 -0.53
C PHE A 29 0.43 -10.40 -0.01
N ASP A 30 0.85 -11.27 -0.93
CA ASP A 30 1.55 -12.51 -0.58
C ASP A 30 2.83 -12.19 0.22
N PRO A 31 2.99 -12.69 1.46
CA PRO A 31 4.17 -12.47 2.27
C PRO A 31 5.50 -12.87 1.58
N ALA A 32 5.47 -13.73 0.57
CA ALA A 32 6.65 -14.10 -0.21
C ALA A 32 7.34 -12.87 -0.84
N PHE A 33 6.57 -11.85 -1.23
CA PHE A 33 7.11 -10.62 -1.79
C PHE A 33 7.87 -9.76 -0.77
N CYS A 34 7.72 -9.99 0.54
CA CYS A 34 8.54 -9.30 1.55
C CYS A 34 10.04 -9.68 1.47
N SER A 35 10.40 -10.69 0.67
CA SER A 35 11.80 -11.01 0.35
C SER A 35 12.42 -10.08 -0.70
N LEU A 36 11.60 -9.32 -1.44
CA LEU A 36 12.07 -8.31 -2.38
C LEU A 36 12.76 -7.15 -1.65
N PRO A 37 13.66 -6.41 -2.33
CA PRO A 37 14.23 -5.20 -1.78
C PRO A 37 13.14 -4.21 -1.31
N LYS A 38 13.31 -3.66 -0.12
CA LYS A 38 12.37 -2.71 0.50
C LYS A 38 12.06 -1.53 -0.44
N GLU A 39 13.08 -0.97 -1.06
CA GLU A 39 12.96 0.18 -1.94
C GLU A 39 12.15 -0.14 -3.20
N LEU A 40 12.27 -1.37 -3.72
CA LEU A 40 11.47 -1.85 -4.84
C LEU A 40 9.99 -1.96 -4.46
N LEU A 41 9.68 -2.60 -3.32
CA LEU A 41 8.30 -2.70 -2.83
C LEU A 41 7.65 -1.33 -2.65
N ILE A 42 8.37 -0.39 -2.03
CA ILE A 42 7.89 0.98 -1.84
C ILE A 42 7.65 1.67 -3.17
N ALA A 43 8.59 1.57 -4.12
CA ALA A 43 8.47 2.21 -5.42
C ALA A 43 7.28 1.65 -6.21
N GLU A 44 7.15 0.33 -6.31
CA GLU A 44 6.03 -0.33 -6.99
C GLU A 44 4.68 0.10 -6.39
N MET A 45 4.59 0.11 -5.06
CA MET A 45 3.36 0.45 -4.35
C MET A 45 2.98 1.92 -4.48
N ILE A 46 3.92 2.87 -4.52
CA ILE A 46 3.64 4.32 -4.54
C ILE A 46 3.49 4.85 -5.98
N GLN A 47 4.28 4.32 -6.93
CA GLN A 47 4.29 4.83 -8.31
C GLN A 47 3.15 4.26 -9.15
N HIS A 48 2.76 3.00 -8.93
CA HIS A 48 1.66 2.40 -9.70
C HIS A 48 0.28 2.73 -9.15
N GLN A 49 0.20 2.86 -7.84
CA GLN A 49 -0.99 3.30 -7.12
C GLN A 49 -0.56 4.15 -5.94
N ARG A 50 -1.45 4.93 -5.35
CA ARG A 50 -1.09 5.75 -4.18
C ARG A 50 -1.20 4.93 -2.90
N TYR A 51 -0.60 3.74 -2.88
CA TYR A 51 -0.62 2.89 -1.70
C TYR A 51 0.42 3.35 -0.69
N PHE A 52 0.10 3.16 0.57
CA PHE A 52 1.02 3.41 1.68
C PHE A 52 1.55 2.06 2.18
N PRO A 53 2.80 1.68 1.83
CA PRO A 53 3.41 0.47 2.36
C PRO A 53 3.49 0.56 3.89
N THR A 54 3.50 -0.58 4.58
CA THR A 54 3.67 -0.58 6.04
C THR A 54 4.94 -1.29 6.45
N GLN A 55 5.50 -0.87 7.57
CA GLN A 55 6.64 -1.50 8.22
C GLN A 55 6.35 -1.75 9.70
N ASN A 56 7.03 -2.73 10.29
CA ASN A 56 6.99 -2.96 11.73
C ASN A 56 7.86 -1.92 12.47
N MET A 57 7.90 -2.02 13.80
CA MET A 57 8.69 -1.12 14.66
C MET A 57 10.21 -1.26 14.45
N GLN A 58 10.67 -2.34 13.82
CA GLN A 58 12.06 -2.59 13.46
C GLN A 58 12.42 -2.01 12.08
N GLY A 59 11.45 -1.45 11.35
CA GLY A 59 11.63 -0.89 10.02
C GLY A 59 11.59 -1.91 8.88
N GLU A 60 11.19 -3.16 9.17
CA GLU A 60 11.01 -4.21 8.18
C GLU A 60 9.65 -4.06 7.50
N ILE A 61 9.62 -4.17 6.16
CA ILE A 61 8.36 -4.11 5.39
C ILE A 61 7.48 -5.29 5.79
N THR A 62 6.19 -5.01 5.99
CA THR A 62 5.18 -6.04 6.21
C THR A 62 4.42 -6.31 4.92
N ASN A 63 3.66 -7.41 4.88
CA ASN A 63 2.82 -7.75 3.74
C ASN A 63 1.51 -6.93 3.68
N ARG A 64 1.40 -5.86 4.48
CA ARG A 64 0.24 -4.97 4.52
C ARG A 64 0.55 -3.63 3.87
N PHE A 65 -0.47 -3.06 3.27
CA PHE A 65 -0.45 -1.70 2.74
C PHE A 65 -1.79 -1.02 3.04
N LEU A 66 -1.79 0.31 3.05
CA LEU A 66 -2.99 1.10 3.20
C LEU A 66 -3.41 1.71 1.87
N ILE A 67 -4.71 1.75 1.67
CA ILE A 67 -5.39 2.39 0.55
C ILE A 67 -6.18 3.56 1.12
N VAL A 68 -6.13 4.70 0.45
CA VAL A 68 -7.01 5.82 0.75
C VAL A 68 -7.99 5.97 -0.42
N CYS A 69 -9.29 5.94 -0.12
CA CYS A 69 -10.33 6.05 -1.13
C CYS A 69 -11.48 6.93 -0.65
N ASP A 70 -12.16 7.58 -1.59
CA ASP A 70 -13.29 8.47 -1.31
C ASP A 70 -14.65 7.75 -1.29
N ASN A 71 -14.65 6.47 -1.71
CA ASN A 71 -15.83 5.61 -1.68
C ASN A 71 -15.88 4.84 -0.37
N SER A 72 -17.10 4.53 0.09
CA SER A 72 -17.30 3.64 1.24
C SER A 72 -16.55 2.31 1.03
N PRO A 73 -15.76 1.85 2.01
CA PRO A 73 -15.04 0.59 1.92
C PRO A 73 -15.96 -0.60 1.69
N THR A 74 -15.52 -1.52 0.84
CA THR A 74 -16.17 -2.82 0.61
C THR A 74 -15.08 -3.89 0.44
N ASP A 75 -15.43 -5.15 0.69
CA ASP A 75 -14.50 -6.27 0.49
C ASP A 75 -14.01 -6.35 -0.97
N SER A 76 -14.87 -6.00 -1.94
CA SER A 76 -14.48 -5.95 -3.35
C SER A 76 -13.42 -4.90 -3.67
N ILE A 77 -13.42 -3.76 -2.95
CA ILE A 77 -12.35 -2.75 -3.07
C ILE A 77 -11.04 -3.35 -2.55
N VAL A 78 -11.06 -4.01 -1.38
CA VAL A 78 -9.86 -4.66 -0.81
C VAL A 78 -9.30 -5.68 -1.82
N GLU A 79 -10.10 -6.68 -2.18
CA GLU A 79 -9.67 -7.75 -3.09
C GLU A 79 -9.20 -7.23 -4.45
N GLY A 80 -9.86 -6.19 -4.97
CA GLY A 80 -9.49 -5.58 -6.25
C GLY A 80 -8.09 -4.96 -6.21
N ASN A 81 -7.77 -4.23 -5.14
CA ASN A 81 -6.46 -3.61 -4.96
C ASN A 81 -5.36 -4.66 -4.69
N GLU A 82 -5.66 -5.72 -3.93
CA GLU A 82 -4.73 -6.85 -3.72
C GLU A 82 -4.39 -7.56 -5.03
N LYS A 83 -5.41 -7.88 -5.85
CA LYS A 83 -5.23 -8.49 -7.18
C LYS A 83 -4.49 -7.57 -8.14
N ALA A 84 -4.71 -6.26 -8.06
CA ALA A 84 -4.02 -5.28 -8.91
C ALA A 84 -2.54 -5.12 -8.56
N LEU A 85 -2.17 -5.28 -7.29
CA LEU A 85 -0.78 -5.16 -6.83
C LEU A 85 0.07 -6.38 -7.21
N ALA A 86 -0.49 -7.60 -7.10
CA ALA A 86 0.24 -8.85 -7.33
C ALA A 86 1.10 -8.90 -8.62
N PRO A 87 0.59 -8.56 -9.83
CA PRO A 87 1.42 -8.59 -11.03
C PRO A 87 2.56 -7.58 -11.01
N ARG A 88 2.42 -6.43 -10.34
CA ARG A 88 3.47 -5.40 -10.25
C ARG A 88 4.66 -5.87 -9.43
N LEU A 89 4.38 -6.59 -8.33
CA LEU A 89 5.43 -7.21 -7.52
C LEU A 89 6.07 -8.43 -8.21
N THR A 90 5.40 -9.01 -9.20
CA THR A 90 5.93 -10.16 -9.95
C THR A 90 6.91 -9.72 -11.05
N ASP A 91 6.68 -8.57 -11.68
CA ASP A 91 7.57 -8.02 -12.71
C ASP A 91 8.92 -7.54 -12.16
N GLY A 92 8.99 -7.28 -10.85
CA GLY A 92 10.21 -6.89 -10.12
C GLY A 92 11.02 -8.05 -9.52
N ASN A 93 10.63 -9.30 -9.77
CA ASN A 93 11.22 -10.52 -9.21
C ASN A 93 12.25 -11.17 -10.17
#